data_AF-A0A2V7FUN6-F1
#
_entry.id   AF-A0A2V7FUN6-F1
#
_cell.length_a   1.000
_cell.length_b   1.000
_cell.length_c   1.000
_cell.angle_alpha   90.00
_cell.angle_beta   90.00
_cell.angle_gamma   90.00
#
_symmetry.space_group_name_H-M   'P 1'
#
loop_
_entity.id
_entity.type
_entity.pdbx_description
1 polymer ?
#
loop_
_entity_poly.entity_id
_entity_poly.type
_entity_poly.pdbx_seq_one_letter_code
_entity_poly.pdbx_strand_id
1 'polypeptide(L)'
;MVTGFEPYGGRGINAASEVVKRPGGLEIAGARVVGRVLPVSFGALPARARELMWALDPRVVVSLGLWPGEPTIRRERVAVNGA
;
A
#
# COMPACT_ATOMS: atom_id res chain seq x y z
N MET A 1 -9.18 -2.71 -1.00
CA MET A 1 -8.23 -1.86 -0.27
C MET A 1 -6.98 -1.64 -1.12
N VAL A 2 -6.45 -0.42 -1.14
CA VAL A 2 -5.17 -0.10 -1.77
C VAL A 2 -4.22 0.43 -0.69
N THR A 3 -2.99 -0.05 -0.67
CA THR A 3 -1.99 0.35 0.32
C THR A 3 -0.79 1.01 -0.32
N GLY A 4 -0.19 1.97 0.39
CA GLY A 4 1.09 2.57 0.07
C GLY A 4 1.92 2.66 1.35
N PHE A 5 3.12 3.21 1.28
CA PHE A 5 4.02 3.30 2.43
C PHE A 5 4.40 4.74 2.76
N GLU A 6 4.74 4.98 4.03
CA GLU A 6 5.36 6.23 4.46
C GLU A 6 6.64 6.55 3.66
N PRO A 7 7.10 7.82 3.68
CA PRO A 7 8.41 8.17 3.15
C PRO A 7 9.54 7.42 3.87
N TYR A 8 10.63 7.14 3.16
CA TYR A 8 11.78 6.41 3.67
C TYR A 8 13.08 6.82 3.00
N GLY A 9 14.22 6.48 3.62
CA GLY A 9 15.55 6.75 3.07
C GLY A 9 15.83 8.24 2.89
N GLY A 10 15.43 9.07 3.86
CA GLY A 10 15.62 10.53 3.83
C GLY A 10 14.73 11.29 2.84
N ARG A 11 13.84 10.60 2.12
CA ARG A 11 12.88 11.24 1.21
C ARG A 11 11.70 11.80 2.02
N GLY A 12 11.27 13.01 1.69
CA GLY A 12 10.08 13.62 2.30
C GLY A 12 8.75 13.10 1.73
N ILE A 13 8.76 12.47 0.55
CA ILE A 13 7.56 12.01 -0.16
C ILE A 13 7.75 10.58 -0.65
N ASN A 14 6.67 9.79 -0.57
CA ASN A 14 6.53 8.50 -1.23
C ASN A 14 5.39 8.57 -2.25
N ALA A 15 5.67 8.36 -3.54
CA ALA A 15 4.63 8.42 -4.57
C ALA A 15 3.48 7.44 -4.30
N ALA A 16 3.74 6.29 -3.69
CA ALA A 16 2.72 5.33 -3.31
C ALA A 16 1.77 5.90 -2.23
N SER A 17 2.27 6.65 -1.24
CA SER A 17 1.40 7.29 -0.25
C SER A 17 0.48 8.33 -0.88
N GLU A 18 1.00 9.08 -1.86
CA GLU A 18 0.22 10.12 -2.54
C GLU A 18 -0.90 9.54 -3.39
N VAL A 19 -0.68 8.37 -4.00
CA VAL A 19 -1.74 7.66 -4.74
C VAL A 19 -2.85 7.22 -3.79
N VAL A 20 -2.53 6.62 -2.65
CA VAL A 20 -3.55 6.06 -1.74
C VAL A 20 -4.26 7.11 -0.87
N LYS A 21 -3.82 8.36 -0.87
CA LYS A 21 -4.55 9.47 -0.24
C LYS A 21 -5.70 10.01 -1.10
N ARG A 22 -5.64 9.78 -2.42
CA ARG A 22 -6.64 10.25 -3.40
C ARG A 22 -7.97 9.49 -3.50
N PRO A 23 -8.16 8.22 -3.08
CA PRO A 23 -9.39 7.46 -3.31
C PRO A 23 -10.65 7.94 -2.56
N GLY A 24 -10.73 9.19 -2.12
CA GLY A 24 -11.86 9.70 -1.35
C GLY A 24 -13.20 9.47 -2.07
N GLY A 25 -13.98 8.49 -1.60
CA GLY A 25 -15.29 8.15 -2.18
C GLY A 25 -15.22 7.40 -3.51
N LEU A 26 -14.05 6.95 -3.96
CA LEU A 26 -13.91 6.23 -5.23
C LEU A 26 -14.62 4.87 -5.16
N GLU A 27 -15.49 4.64 -6.13
CA GLU A 27 -16.17 3.36 -6.35
C GLU A 27 -15.84 2.87 -7.76
N ILE A 28 -15.46 1.61 -7.90
CA ILE A 28 -15.12 0.99 -9.18
C ILE A 28 -15.95 -0.29 -9.26
N ALA A 29 -16.85 -0.36 -10.25
CA ALA A 29 -17.70 -1.55 -10.48
C ALA A 29 -18.42 -2.03 -9.20
N GLY A 30 -19.01 -1.12 -8.41
CA GLY A 30 -19.69 -1.46 -7.16
C GLY A 30 -18.77 -1.65 -5.95
N ALA A 31 -17.45 -1.64 -6.14
CA ALA A 31 -16.48 -1.84 -5.06
C ALA A 31 -15.95 -0.50 -4.55
N ARG A 32 -16.19 -0.23 -3.27
CA ARG A 32 -15.62 0.93 -2.58
C ARG A 32 -14.10 0.79 -2.44
N VAL A 33 -13.37 1.79 -2.90
CA VAL A 33 -11.91 1.85 -2.79
C VAL A 33 -11.53 2.60 -1.51
N VAL A 34 -10.74 1.96 -0.67
CA VAL A 34 -10.16 2.56 0.54
C VAL A 34 -8.64 2.53 0.44
N GLY A 35 -8.02 3.69 0.57
CA GLY A 35 -6.57 3.85 0.57
C GLY A 35 -5.99 3.90 1.99
N ARG A 36 -4.87 3.22 2.24
CA ARG A 36 -4.19 3.21 3.55
C ARG A 36 -2.68 3.34 3.38
N VAL A 37 -2.06 4.18 4.23
CA VAL A 37 -0.62 4.29 4.32
C VAL A 37 -0.14 3.35 5.43
N LEU A 38 0.85 2.52 5.10
CA LEU A 38 1.51 1.57 6.00
C LEU A 38 2.85 2.13 6.48
N PRO A 39 3.30 1.76 7.68
CA PRO A 39 4.58 2.21 8.20
C PRO A 39 5.74 1.56 7.44
N VAL A 40 6.85 2.28 7.28
CA VAL A 40 8.12 1.70 6.82
C VAL A 40 8.88 1.14 8.03
N SER A 41 8.37 0.02 8.55
CA SER A 41 8.92 -0.66 9.73
C SER A 41 8.60 -2.15 9.71
N PHE A 42 9.63 -3.00 9.74
CA PHE A 42 9.45 -4.45 9.80
C PHE A 42 8.69 -4.90 11.07
N GLY A 43 8.88 -4.21 12.19
CA GLY A 43 8.21 -4.56 13.45
C GLY A 43 6.74 -4.14 13.50
N ALA A 44 6.41 -2.94 13.01
CA ALA A 44 5.06 -2.39 13.09
C ALA A 44 4.15 -2.84 11.94
N LEU A 45 4.72 -3.13 10.77
CA LEU A 45 3.98 -3.45 9.54
C LEU A 45 3.03 -4.65 9.71
N PRO A 46 3.45 -5.82 10.28
CA PRO A 46 2.57 -6.99 10.35
C PRO A 46 1.34 -6.74 11.22
N ALA A 47 1.50 -6.05 12.35
CA ALA A 47 0.40 -5.71 13.23
C ALA A 47 -0.58 -4.75 12.54
N ARG A 48 -0.06 -3.68 11.92
CA ARG A 48 -0.89 -2.69 11.23
C ARG A 48 -1.62 -3.27 10.03
N ALA A 49 -0.96 -4.10 9.23
CA ALA A 49 -1.58 -4.76 8.09
C ALA A 49 -2.72 -5.69 8.53
N ARG A 50 -2.50 -6.47 9.61
CA ARG A 50 -3.53 -7.38 10.16
C ARG A 50 -4.75 -6.62 10.68
N GLU A 51 -4.52 -5.55 11.42
CA GLU A 51 -5.60 -4.67 11.90
C GLU A 51 -6.45 -4.14 10.74
N LEU A 52 -5.82 -3.65 9.67
CA LEU A 52 -6.52 -3.15 8.49
C LEU A 52 -7.29 -4.23 7.75
N MET A 53 -6.74 -5.44 7.64
CA MET A 53 -7.44 -6.58 7.04
C MET A 53 -8.71 -6.92 7.82
N TRP A 54 -8.63 -6.97 9.16
CA TRP A 54 -9.80 -7.28 9.99
C TRP A 54 -10.83 -6.15 10.02
N ALA A 55 -10.39 -4.90 10.15
CA ALA A 55 -11.29 -3.76 10.26
C ALA A 55 -12.04 -3.44 8.96
N LEU A 56 -11.46 -3.76 7.81
CA LEU A 56 -12.01 -3.41 6.50
C LEU A 56 -12.55 -4.60 5.71
N ASP A 57 -12.25 -5.83 6.14
CA ASP A 57 -12.58 -7.09 5.45
C ASP A 57 -12.48 -7.00 3.91
N PRO A 58 -11.32 -6.60 3.37
CA PRO A 58 -11.22 -6.25 1.97
C PRO A 58 -11.25 -7.49 1.07
N ARG A 59 -12.14 -7.49 0.08
CA ARG A 59 -12.24 -8.53 -0.95
C ARG A 59 -11.00 -8.61 -1.85
N VAL A 60 -10.34 -7.47 -2.07
CA VAL A 60 -9.14 -7.33 -2.90
C VAL A 60 -8.17 -6.36 -2.23
N VAL A 61 -6.88 -6.69 -2.26
CA VAL A 61 -5.80 -5.83 -1.78
C VAL A 61 -4.82 -5.57 -2.92
N VAL A 62 -4.50 -4.30 -3.15
CA VAL A 62 -3.41 -3.88 -4.05
C VAL A 62 -2.39 -3.11 -3.22
N SER A 63 -1.14 -3.58 -3.18
CA SER A 63 -0.06 -2.91 -2.47
C SER A 63 0.85 -2.18 -3.45
N LEU A 64 1.05 -0.89 -3.21
CA LEU A 64 1.90 -0.02 -4.02
C LEU A 64 3.20 0.26 -3.26
N GLY A 65 4.31 0.22 -3.97
CA GLY A 65 5.63 0.58 -3.45
C GLY A 65 6.30 1.62 -4.34
N LEU A 66 7.22 2.38 -3.75
CA LEU A 66 8.14 3.23 -4.49
C LEU A 66 9.45 2.48 -4.67
N TRP A 67 9.84 2.23 -5.92
CA TRP A 67 11.19 1.81 -6.30
C TRP A 67 11.94 2.98 -6.96
N PRO A 68 12.93 3.58 -6.29
CA PRO A 68 13.68 4.69 -6.86
C PRO A 68 14.36 4.33 -8.18
N GLY A 69 14.21 5.20 -9.18
CA GLY A 69 14.85 5.03 -10.49
C GLY A 69 14.14 4.05 -11.44
N GLU A 70 13.03 3.43 -11.04
CA GLU A 70 12.22 2.62 -11.97
C GLU A 70 11.36 3.55 -12.84
N PRO A 71 11.53 3.55 -14.17
CA PRO A 71 10.75 4.42 -15.06
C PRO A 71 9.37 3.86 -15.41
N THR A 72 9.08 2.59 -15.06
CA THR A 72 7.84 1.92 -15.48
C THR A 72 7.04 1.32 -14.33
N ILE A 73 5.76 1.03 -14.57
CA ILE A 73 4.96 0.29 -13.59
C ILE A 73 5.34 -1.19 -13.67
N ARG A 74 5.85 -1.71 -12.56
CA ARG A 74 6.11 -3.14 -12.39
C ARG A 74 4.98 -3.82 -11.63
N ARG A 75 4.64 -5.03 -12.08
CA ARG A 75 3.73 -5.93 -11.38
C ARG A 75 4.53 -7.06 -10.76
N GLU A 76 4.46 -7.17 -9.45
CA GLU A 76 5.08 -8.28 -8.74
C GLU A 76 4.27 -9.56 -8.95
N ARG A 77 4.97 -10.67 -9.22
CA ARG A 77 4.35 -11.99 -9.47
C ARG A 77 4.57 -12.96 -8.33
N VAL A 78 5.64 -12.78 -7.56
CA VAL A 78 6.06 -13.71 -6.52
C VAL A 78 6.44 -12.91 -5.29
N ALA A 79 5.85 -13.26 -4.15
CA ALA A 79 6.35 -12.89 -2.84
C ALA A 79 7.08 -14.11 -2.28
N VAL A 80 8.33 -13.92 -1.86
CA VAL A 80 9.15 -14.98 -1.28
C VAL A 80 9.11 -14.90 0.24
N ASN A 81 9.04 -16.05 0.90
CA ASN A 81 9.28 -16.13 2.34
C ASN A 81 10.80 -16.15 2.57
N GLY A 82 11.38 -14.96 2.77
CA GLY A 82 12.81 -14.77 3.03
C GLY A 82 13.13 -14.63 4.52
N ALA A 83 14.41 -14.85 4.86
CA ALA A 83 14.95 -14.63 6.20
C ALA A 83 15.34 -13.17 6.45
#